data_AF-A0A931MBP5-F1
#
_entry.id   AF-A0A931MBP5-F1
#
_cell.length_a   1.000
_cell.length_b   1.000
_cell.length_c   1.000
_cell.angle_alpha   90.00
_cell.angle_beta   90.00
_cell.angle_gamma   90.00
#
_symmetry.space_group_name_H-M   'P 1'
#
loop_
_entity.id
_entity.type
_entity.pdbx_description
1 polymer ?
#
loop_
_entity_poly.entity_id
_entity_poly.type
_entity_poly.pdbx_seq_one_letter_code
_entity_poly.pdbx_strand_id
1 'polypeptide(L)'
;KAPHLITGNQAEIQEMPVIGALTRMDVQPLQLEDAALMFSSWLDGHGIKISLEPHTFLNHLGGNPFYIKCVARAAGLSKKSEERDCWRIYINEISDGNIYFYWLSVLKSFFPELGKRRKVLEITKRIYHTGESLTQHRISKAFSLSERDTEVITTALYRAGFVRGEFGVFRAPEDRVLIDFIDCLYMKEVRGKSYRDIEIGLLEKAADTKSKGTSFEMTIPMVREAELVAAQCLEQIGKNLHLDEDVIGQLQMAVLEACINAMEHSKGEDKNIYLSFNFAEDLAEISIESSGRDFVSQETGEPFVGRGLKEHAGRGWGIKLMKNFVDSVSFEKTERGTKVVLVKNLLRAAGINKEDTASSG
;
A
#
# COMPACT_ATOMS: atom_id res chain seq x y z
N LYS A 1 27.16 26.37 -27.89
CA LYS A 1 25.76 26.67 -27.49
C LYS A 1 25.52 26.02 -26.14
N ALA A 2 25.22 26.78 -25.10
CA ALA A 2 24.81 26.20 -23.83
C ALA A 2 23.41 25.57 -24.03
N PRO A 3 23.19 24.31 -23.63
CA PRO A 3 21.85 23.75 -23.66
C PRO A 3 20.98 24.53 -22.66
N HIS A 4 19.88 25.09 -23.14
CA HIS A 4 18.86 25.65 -22.26
C HIS A 4 18.01 24.49 -21.74
N LEU A 5 18.03 24.27 -20.42
CA LEU A 5 17.16 23.29 -19.77
C LEU A 5 15.79 23.93 -19.58
N ILE A 6 14.76 23.32 -20.15
CA ILE A 6 13.36 23.74 -20.00
C ILE A 6 12.61 22.58 -19.37
N THR A 7 11.90 22.85 -18.28
CA THR A 7 11.13 21.87 -17.51
C THR A 7 9.66 22.25 -17.53
N GLY A 8 8.76 21.28 -17.69
CA GLY A 8 7.32 21.53 -17.71
C GLY A 8 6.53 20.28 -18.08
N ASN A 9 5.20 20.40 -18.15
CA ASN A 9 4.37 19.32 -18.66
C ASN A 9 4.67 19.10 -20.16
N GLN A 10 4.68 17.85 -20.61
CA GLN A 10 4.90 17.47 -22.01
C GLN A 10 3.99 18.25 -22.98
N ALA A 11 2.76 18.57 -22.57
CA ALA A 11 1.82 19.37 -23.34
C ALA A 11 2.30 20.83 -23.54
N GLU A 12 2.77 21.48 -22.48
CA GLU A 12 3.27 22.86 -22.53
C GLU A 12 4.58 22.97 -23.32
N ILE A 13 5.45 21.95 -23.22
CA ILE A 13 6.72 21.91 -23.97
C ILE A 13 6.47 21.83 -25.49
N GLN A 14 5.37 21.21 -25.95
CA GLN A 14 5.03 21.12 -27.38
C GLN A 14 4.60 22.46 -27.99
N GLU A 15 4.08 23.40 -27.19
CA GLU A 15 3.65 24.72 -27.67
C GLU A 15 4.81 25.72 -27.81
N MET A 16 6.03 25.36 -27.41
CA MET A 16 7.18 26.26 -27.47
C MET A 16 7.78 26.31 -28.89
N PRO A 17 7.92 27.51 -29.50
CA PRO A 17 8.50 27.66 -30.83
C PRO A 17 10.04 27.57 -30.74
N VAL A 18 10.58 26.36 -30.67
CA VAL A 18 12.03 26.13 -30.60
C VAL A 18 12.59 25.84 -31.99
N ILE A 19 13.51 26.69 -32.47
CA ILE A 19 14.21 26.53 -33.75
C ILE A 19 15.33 25.50 -33.57
N GLY A 20 15.00 24.21 -33.55
CA GLY A 20 15.97 23.11 -33.47
C GLY A 20 15.41 21.80 -32.92
N ALA A 21 16.19 20.73 -33.04
CA ALA A 21 15.84 19.42 -32.45
C ALA A 21 15.93 19.49 -30.91
N LEU A 22 14.78 19.48 -30.24
CA LEU A 22 14.68 19.35 -28.79
C LEU A 22 15.15 17.95 -28.37
N THR A 23 16.26 17.88 -27.63
CA THR A 23 16.64 16.66 -26.93
C THR A 23 15.83 16.59 -25.63
N ARG A 24 15.08 15.52 -25.46
CA ARG A 24 14.26 15.29 -24.27
C ARG A 24 15.04 14.40 -23.31
N MET A 25 15.03 14.77 -22.04
CA MET A 25 15.59 13.96 -20.96
C MET A 25 14.48 13.73 -19.95
N ASP A 26 14.07 12.47 -19.81
CA ASP A 26 13.14 12.08 -18.76
C ASP A 26 13.92 12.01 -17.45
N VAL A 27 13.56 12.88 -16.51
CA VAL A 27 14.15 12.90 -15.17
C VAL A 27 13.39 11.89 -14.33
N GLN A 28 14.10 10.87 -13.85
CA GLN A 28 13.52 9.88 -12.95
C GLN A 28 13.16 10.53 -11.61
N PRO A 29 12.13 10.01 -10.91
CA PRO A 29 11.85 10.44 -9.55
C PRO A 29 13.04 10.25 -8.63
N LEU A 30 13.12 11.09 -7.59
CA LEU A 30 14.16 10.96 -6.56
C LEU A 30 14.02 9.62 -5.83
N GLN A 31 15.15 8.99 -5.54
CA GLN A 31 15.18 7.84 -4.63
C GLN A 31 14.74 8.28 -3.23
N LEU A 32 14.29 7.33 -2.41
CA LEU A 32 13.71 7.65 -1.10
C LEU A 32 14.69 8.41 -0.19
N GLU A 33 15.98 8.06 -0.24
CA GLU A 33 17.05 8.72 0.51
C GLU A 33 17.23 10.19 0.06
N ASP A 34 17.31 10.43 -1.25
CA ASP A 34 17.43 11.78 -1.82
C ASP A 34 16.17 12.62 -1.56
N ALA A 35 14.99 12.01 -1.63
CA ALA A 35 13.73 12.65 -1.31
C ALA A 35 13.66 13.06 0.17
N ALA A 36 14.13 12.19 1.07
CA ALA A 36 14.22 12.48 2.50
C ALA A 36 15.22 13.59 2.79
N LEU A 37 16.40 13.57 2.16
CA LEU A 37 17.40 14.64 2.27
C LEU A 37 16.87 15.99 1.74
N MET A 38 16.17 15.98 0.61
CA MET A 38 15.54 17.18 0.07
C MET A 38 14.51 17.71 1.06
N PHE A 39 13.60 16.85 1.54
CA PHE A 39 12.53 17.24 2.44
C PHE A 39 13.06 17.80 3.76
N SER A 40 14.05 17.14 4.39
CA SER A 40 14.69 17.63 5.61
C SER A 40 15.42 18.95 5.40
N SER A 41 16.15 19.11 4.29
CA SER A 41 16.83 20.38 3.95
C SER A 41 15.86 21.57 3.84
N TRP A 42 14.68 21.35 3.24
CA TRP A 42 13.65 22.39 3.16
C TRP A 42 13.05 22.72 4.53
N LEU A 43 12.86 21.73 5.40
CA LEU A 43 12.35 21.93 6.75
C LEU A 43 13.35 22.66 7.65
N ASP A 44 14.63 22.30 7.56
CA ASP A 44 15.73 22.96 8.26
C ASP A 44 15.82 24.44 7.88
N GLY A 45 15.63 24.77 6.60
CA GLY A 45 15.54 26.15 6.11
C GLY A 45 14.40 26.96 6.75
N HIS A 46 13.39 26.29 7.30
CA HIS A 46 12.27 26.88 8.05
C HIS A 46 12.43 26.78 9.57
N GLY A 47 13.57 26.29 10.07
CA GLY A 47 13.85 26.13 11.50
C GLY A 47 13.07 24.97 12.15
N ILE A 48 12.55 24.04 11.34
CA ILE A 48 11.86 22.84 11.83
C ILE A 48 12.81 21.66 11.70
N LYS A 49 13.19 21.09 12.84
CA LYS A 49 13.89 19.80 12.86
C LYS A 49 12.86 18.69 12.96
N ILE A 50 12.57 18.05 11.85
CA ILE A 50 11.85 16.77 11.86
C ILE A 50 12.89 15.68 11.62
N SER A 51 13.00 14.73 12.54
CA SER A 51 13.67 13.46 12.28
C SER A 51 12.69 12.60 11.49
N LEU A 52 12.66 12.75 10.16
CA LEU A 52 11.93 11.81 9.32
C LEU A 52 12.86 10.64 9.01
N GLU A 53 12.55 9.50 9.60
CA GLU A 53 12.96 8.20 9.05
C GLU A 53 12.34 8.04 7.64
N PRO A 54 12.69 7.02 6.85
CA PRO A 54 12.12 6.79 5.52
C PRO A 54 10.63 6.40 5.60
N HIS A 55 9.75 7.36 5.89
CA HIS A 55 8.34 7.11 6.19
C HIS A 55 7.50 6.87 4.93
N THR A 56 6.43 6.08 5.09
CA THR A 56 5.36 5.82 4.11
C THR A 56 4.86 7.08 3.39
N PHE A 57 4.87 8.23 4.09
CA PHE A 57 4.53 9.53 3.53
C PHE A 57 5.39 9.96 2.34
N LEU A 58 6.72 9.88 2.44
CA LEU A 58 7.61 10.29 1.34
C LEU A 58 7.50 9.35 0.15
N ASN A 59 7.35 8.04 0.42
CA ASN A 59 7.05 7.06 -0.62
C ASN A 59 5.73 7.36 -1.33
N HIS A 60 4.73 7.87 -0.60
CA HIS A 60 3.46 8.29 -1.19
C HIS A 60 3.60 9.46 -2.17
N LEU A 61 4.53 10.39 -1.91
CA LEU A 61 4.85 11.47 -2.84
C LEU A 61 5.63 11.00 -4.09
N GLY A 62 6.05 9.72 -4.12
CA GLY A 62 6.63 9.07 -5.29
C GLY A 62 7.94 9.71 -5.76
N GLY A 63 8.72 10.33 -4.86
CA GLY A 63 9.99 10.97 -5.21
C GLY A 63 9.87 12.21 -6.09
N ASN A 64 8.67 12.79 -6.24
CA ASN A 64 8.45 13.97 -7.07
C ASN A 64 8.92 15.26 -6.35
N PRO A 65 9.96 15.97 -6.84
CA PRO A 65 10.48 17.17 -6.18
C PRO A 65 9.45 18.29 -6.00
N PHE A 66 8.48 18.41 -6.92
CA PHE A 66 7.43 19.41 -6.82
C PHE A 66 6.50 19.13 -5.63
N TYR A 67 6.03 17.89 -5.45
CA TYR A 67 5.18 17.53 -4.31
C TYR A 67 5.91 17.67 -2.98
N ILE A 68 7.16 17.17 -2.93
CA ILE A 68 8.03 17.29 -1.75
C ILE A 68 8.16 18.76 -1.35
N LYS A 69 8.45 19.65 -2.31
CA LYS A 69 8.60 21.09 -2.06
C LYS A 69 7.29 21.74 -1.59
N CYS A 70 6.16 21.42 -2.21
CA CYS A 70 4.85 21.96 -1.83
C CYS A 70 4.51 21.62 -0.37
N VAL A 71 4.66 20.35 0.00
CA VAL A 71 4.39 19.89 1.37
C VAL A 71 5.41 20.48 2.35
N ALA A 72 6.72 20.44 2.05
CA ALA A 72 7.76 20.93 2.95
C ALA A 72 7.56 22.42 3.27
N ARG A 73 7.21 23.22 2.26
CA ARG A 73 6.90 24.64 2.42
C ARG A 73 5.68 24.84 3.33
N ALA A 74 4.61 24.09 3.12
CA ALA A 74 3.40 24.20 3.93
C ALA A 74 3.61 23.73 5.39
N ALA A 75 4.46 22.71 5.59
CA ALA A 75 4.93 22.30 6.92
C ALA A 75 5.75 23.40 7.60
N GLY A 76 6.71 23.99 6.88
CA GLY A 76 7.50 25.14 7.30
C GLY A 76 6.66 26.30 7.84
N LEU A 77 5.62 26.68 7.10
CA LEU A 77 4.72 27.78 7.48
C LEU A 77 3.84 27.46 8.69
N SER A 78 3.45 26.19 8.87
CA SER A 78 2.56 25.76 9.95
C SER A 78 3.30 25.39 11.25
N LYS A 79 4.65 25.34 11.23
CA LYS A 79 5.50 24.92 12.37
C LYS A 79 5.15 23.54 12.94
N LYS A 80 4.55 22.68 12.12
CA LYS A 80 4.16 21.33 12.50
C LYS A 80 5.31 20.36 12.25
N SER A 81 5.49 19.40 13.15
CA SER A 81 6.67 18.51 13.17
C SER A 81 6.35 17.02 13.19
N GLU A 82 5.08 16.62 13.27
CA GLU A 82 4.69 15.21 13.35
C GLU A 82 4.26 14.63 11.98
N GLU A 83 4.43 13.32 11.77
CA GLU A 83 4.01 12.63 10.53
C GLU A 83 2.50 12.78 10.26
N ARG A 84 1.67 12.68 11.31
CA ARG A 84 0.23 12.91 11.21
C ARG A 84 -0.09 14.32 10.72
N ASP A 85 0.72 15.28 11.11
CA ASP A 85 0.60 16.65 10.62
C ASP A 85 1.03 16.77 9.16
N CYS A 86 2.06 16.05 8.70
CA CYS A 86 2.46 15.99 7.29
C CYS A 86 1.31 15.48 6.40
N TRP A 87 0.60 14.42 6.82
CA TRP A 87 -0.58 13.93 6.10
C TRP A 87 -1.70 14.96 6.02
N ARG A 88 -1.99 15.68 7.11
CA ARG A 88 -2.99 16.76 7.09
C ARG A 88 -2.57 17.93 6.20
N ILE A 89 -1.28 18.28 6.20
CA ILE A 89 -0.74 19.31 5.31
C ILE A 89 -0.87 18.86 3.85
N TYR A 90 -0.52 17.62 3.55
CA TYR A 90 -0.68 17.03 2.22
C TYR A 90 -2.14 17.06 1.75
N ILE A 91 -3.09 16.64 2.59
CA ILE A 91 -4.52 16.68 2.27
C ILE A 91 -4.97 18.10 1.93
N ASN A 92 -4.47 19.10 2.67
CA ASN A 92 -4.71 20.51 2.34
C ASN A 92 -4.12 20.89 0.98
N GLU A 93 -2.87 20.49 0.71
CA GLU A 93 -2.20 20.80 -0.57
C GLU A 93 -2.95 20.23 -1.79
N ILE A 94 -3.52 19.02 -1.69
CA ILE A 94 -4.28 18.41 -2.78
C ILE A 94 -5.75 18.84 -2.85
N SER A 95 -6.28 19.50 -1.81
CA SER A 95 -7.67 19.96 -1.75
C SER A 95 -7.84 21.42 -2.14
N ASP A 96 -6.86 22.27 -1.78
CA ASP A 96 -6.91 23.73 -2.01
C ASP A 96 -5.51 24.40 -2.03
N GLY A 97 -4.42 23.64 -2.06
CA GLY A 97 -3.06 24.19 -2.11
C GLY A 97 -2.44 24.18 -3.51
N ASN A 98 -1.11 24.25 -3.58
CA ASN A 98 -0.40 24.41 -4.84
C ASN A 98 -0.52 23.16 -5.73
N ILE A 99 -0.53 21.98 -5.11
CA ILE A 99 -0.72 20.71 -5.84
C ILE A 99 -2.11 20.68 -6.48
N TYR A 100 -3.14 21.07 -5.72
CA TYR A 100 -4.51 21.22 -6.23
C TYR A 100 -4.57 22.17 -7.41
N PHE A 101 -4.04 23.39 -7.28
CA PHE A 101 -4.10 24.39 -8.34
C PHE A 101 -3.33 23.97 -9.59
N TYR A 102 -2.18 23.31 -9.42
CA TYR A 102 -1.41 22.75 -10.54
C TYR A 102 -2.25 21.74 -11.32
N TRP A 103 -2.72 20.68 -10.68
CA TRP A 103 -3.46 19.62 -11.37
C TRP A 103 -4.81 20.09 -11.90
N LEU A 104 -5.48 21.00 -11.18
CA LEU A 104 -6.70 21.62 -11.65
C LEU A 104 -6.44 22.47 -12.91
N SER A 105 -5.32 23.18 -12.99
CA SER A 105 -4.93 23.94 -14.18
C SER A 105 -4.72 23.01 -15.39
N VAL A 106 -3.98 21.91 -15.20
CA VAL A 106 -3.76 20.89 -16.25
C VAL A 106 -5.11 20.33 -16.72
N LEU A 107 -5.99 19.93 -15.79
CA LEU A 107 -7.33 19.42 -16.13
C LEU A 107 -8.16 20.46 -16.91
N LYS A 108 -8.11 21.74 -16.49
CA LYS A 108 -8.85 22.83 -17.15
C LYS A 108 -8.34 23.12 -18.56
N SER A 109 -7.03 23.01 -18.79
CA SER A 109 -6.40 23.21 -20.10
C SER A 109 -6.89 22.19 -21.12
N PHE A 110 -6.93 20.90 -20.74
CA PHE A 110 -7.42 19.83 -21.61
C PHE A 110 -8.95 19.75 -21.71
N PHE A 111 -9.67 20.21 -20.69
CA PHE A 111 -11.13 20.18 -20.64
C PHE A 111 -11.69 21.57 -20.30
N PRO A 112 -11.68 22.53 -21.23
CA PRO A 112 -12.15 23.89 -20.99
C PRO A 112 -13.67 23.98 -20.76
N GLU A 113 -14.43 23.07 -21.36
CA GLU A 113 -15.90 23.04 -21.29
C GLU A 113 -16.41 22.55 -19.94
N LEU A 114 -17.09 23.44 -19.19
CA LEU A 114 -17.62 23.15 -17.85
C LEU A 114 -18.54 21.93 -17.83
N GLY A 115 -19.43 21.80 -18.83
CA GLY A 115 -20.38 20.69 -18.90
C GLY A 115 -19.74 19.31 -19.07
N LYS A 116 -18.51 19.24 -19.61
CA LYS A 116 -17.79 17.98 -19.83
C LYS A 116 -16.98 17.54 -18.60
N ARG A 117 -16.48 18.48 -17.79
CA ARG A 117 -15.59 18.18 -16.64
C ARG A 117 -16.17 17.18 -15.65
N ARG A 118 -17.47 17.25 -15.35
CA ARG A 118 -18.13 16.29 -14.45
C ARG A 118 -18.01 14.87 -14.99
N LYS A 119 -18.29 14.67 -16.27
CA LYS A 119 -18.21 13.38 -16.95
C LYS A 119 -16.77 12.87 -17.02
N VAL A 120 -15.83 13.77 -17.28
CA VAL A 120 -14.38 13.47 -17.25
C VAL A 120 -13.98 12.92 -15.89
N LEU A 121 -14.37 13.57 -14.79
CA LEU A 121 -14.08 13.08 -13.44
C LEU A 121 -14.71 11.72 -13.14
N GLU A 122 -15.96 11.50 -13.56
CA GLU A 122 -16.66 10.21 -13.41
C GLU A 122 -15.92 9.08 -14.15
N ILE A 123 -15.47 9.33 -15.38
CA ILE A 123 -14.70 8.37 -16.19
C ILE A 123 -13.33 8.10 -15.55
N THR A 124 -12.57 9.14 -15.19
CA THR A 124 -11.25 8.99 -14.59
C THR A 124 -11.33 8.23 -13.27
N LYS A 125 -12.30 8.56 -12.40
CA LYS A 125 -12.54 7.84 -11.15
C LYS A 125 -12.87 6.37 -11.38
N ARG A 126 -13.65 6.05 -12.42
CA ARG A 126 -13.96 4.67 -12.79
C ARG A 126 -12.72 3.93 -13.28
N ILE A 127 -11.85 4.57 -14.05
CA ILE A 127 -10.57 4.00 -14.52
C ILE A 127 -9.62 3.72 -13.35
N TYR A 128 -9.62 4.57 -12.32
CA TYR A 128 -8.69 4.44 -11.20
C TYR A 128 -9.02 3.30 -10.24
N HIS A 129 -10.31 3.00 -10.08
CA HIS A 129 -10.80 2.08 -9.04
C HIS A 129 -11.48 0.84 -9.61
N THR A 130 -11.35 0.59 -10.91
CA THR A 130 -11.80 -0.65 -11.52
C THR A 130 -10.70 -1.71 -11.42
N GLY A 131 -11.06 -2.95 -11.09
CA GLY A 131 -10.18 -4.11 -11.26
C GLY A 131 -10.13 -4.62 -12.71
N GLU A 132 -10.97 -4.07 -13.58
CA GLU A 132 -11.14 -4.53 -14.95
C GLU A 132 -10.42 -3.65 -15.98
N SER A 133 -9.96 -4.25 -17.08
CA SER A 133 -9.44 -3.52 -18.23
C SER A 133 -10.54 -2.72 -18.93
N LEU A 134 -10.39 -1.40 -19.02
CA LEU A 134 -11.35 -0.51 -19.68
C LEU A 134 -10.86 -0.07 -21.06
N THR A 135 -11.63 -0.41 -22.10
CA THR A 135 -11.45 0.08 -23.47
C THR A 135 -12.38 1.25 -23.76
N GLN A 136 -12.13 2.00 -24.84
CA GLN A 136 -13.03 3.09 -25.28
C GLN A 136 -14.48 2.60 -25.44
N HIS A 137 -14.68 1.42 -26.03
CA HIS A 137 -16.01 0.83 -26.19
C HIS A 137 -16.72 0.58 -24.84
N ARG A 138 -16.00 0.03 -23.85
CA ARG A 138 -16.56 -0.20 -22.50
C ARG A 138 -16.89 1.11 -21.80
N ILE A 139 -16.06 2.13 -21.95
CA ILE A 139 -16.28 3.48 -21.39
C ILE A 139 -17.52 4.14 -22.05
N SER A 140 -17.59 4.14 -23.39
CA SER A 140 -18.71 4.69 -24.14
C SER A 140 -20.04 4.08 -23.67
N LYS A 141 -20.09 2.75 -23.54
CA LYS A 141 -21.27 2.03 -23.06
C LYS A 141 -21.61 2.34 -21.60
N ALA A 142 -20.61 2.39 -20.71
CA ALA A 142 -20.84 2.61 -19.28
C ALA A 142 -21.34 4.03 -18.96
N PHE A 143 -20.95 5.03 -19.76
CA PHE A 143 -21.27 6.44 -19.51
C PHE A 143 -22.30 7.03 -20.48
N SER A 144 -22.86 6.20 -21.37
CA SER A 144 -23.79 6.59 -22.44
C SER A 144 -23.26 7.74 -23.30
N LEU A 145 -22.01 7.62 -23.73
CA LEU A 145 -21.31 8.60 -24.55
C LEU A 145 -21.20 8.12 -26.00
N SER A 146 -21.17 9.07 -26.95
CA SER A 146 -20.84 8.74 -28.34
C SER A 146 -19.40 8.20 -28.43
N GLU A 147 -19.13 7.36 -29.43
CA GLU A 147 -17.77 6.84 -29.66
C GLU A 147 -16.78 7.99 -29.89
N ARG A 148 -17.19 9.01 -30.64
CA ARG A 148 -16.39 10.21 -30.91
C ARG A 148 -16.06 10.99 -29.63
N ASP A 149 -17.04 11.24 -28.76
CA ASP A 149 -16.80 11.96 -27.50
C ASP A 149 -15.91 11.15 -26.56
N THR A 150 -16.09 9.82 -26.55
CA THR A 150 -15.27 8.92 -25.74
C THR A 150 -13.82 8.92 -26.21
N GLU A 151 -13.59 8.89 -27.51
CA GLU A 151 -12.26 8.98 -28.11
C GLU A 151 -11.59 10.30 -27.75
N VAL A 152 -12.30 11.43 -27.90
CA VAL A 152 -11.79 12.76 -27.56
C VAL A 152 -11.40 12.84 -26.08
N ILE A 153 -12.28 12.39 -25.18
CA ILE A 153 -12.04 12.45 -23.73
C ILE A 153 -10.88 11.54 -23.34
N THR A 154 -10.89 10.28 -23.77
CA THR A 154 -9.85 9.31 -23.39
C THR A 154 -8.48 9.68 -23.96
N THR A 155 -8.43 10.20 -25.18
CA THR A 155 -7.18 10.70 -25.79
C THR A 155 -6.65 11.93 -25.04
N ALA A 156 -7.52 12.86 -24.66
CA ALA A 156 -7.14 14.02 -23.87
C ALA A 156 -6.64 13.61 -22.48
N LEU A 157 -7.31 12.68 -21.79
CA LEU A 157 -6.86 12.13 -20.51
C LEU A 157 -5.48 11.46 -20.61
N TYR A 158 -5.25 10.68 -21.67
CA TYR A 158 -3.96 10.03 -21.91
C TYR A 158 -2.85 11.06 -22.16
N ARG A 159 -3.08 12.04 -23.05
CA ARG A 159 -2.11 13.10 -23.36
C ARG A 159 -1.80 14.00 -22.16
N ALA A 160 -2.77 14.21 -21.28
CA ALA A 160 -2.60 14.99 -20.07
C ALA A 160 -1.91 14.22 -18.94
N GLY A 161 -1.67 12.91 -19.09
CA GLY A 161 -1.08 12.06 -18.06
C GLY A 161 -2.06 11.60 -16.97
N PHE A 162 -3.35 11.89 -17.09
CA PHE A 162 -4.36 11.43 -16.13
C PHE A 162 -4.61 9.92 -16.23
N VAL A 163 -4.30 9.28 -17.35
CA VAL A 163 -4.41 7.82 -17.49
C VAL A 163 -3.21 7.29 -18.25
N ARG A 164 -2.85 6.03 -17.99
CA ARG A 164 -1.91 5.28 -18.82
C ARG A 164 -2.64 4.21 -19.60
N GLY A 165 -1.99 3.64 -20.61
CA GLY A 165 -2.60 2.56 -21.37
C GLY A 165 -1.80 2.14 -22.57
N GLU A 166 -1.96 0.86 -22.93
CA GLU A 166 -1.41 0.28 -24.14
C GLU A 166 -2.53 -0.43 -24.91
N PHE A 167 -2.43 -0.45 -26.24
CA PHE A 167 -3.37 -1.15 -27.12
C PHE A 167 -4.85 -0.80 -26.88
N GLY A 168 -5.14 0.46 -26.52
CA GLY A 168 -6.49 0.95 -26.29
C GLY A 168 -7.13 0.57 -24.95
N VAL A 169 -6.36 0.01 -24.02
CA VAL A 169 -6.78 -0.28 -22.64
C VAL A 169 -6.25 0.81 -21.70
N PHE A 170 -7.14 1.48 -20.96
CA PHE A 170 -6.78 2.54 -20.01
C PHE A 170 -6.69 2.01 -18.58
N ARG A 171 -5.70 2.52 -17.83
CA ARG A 171 -5.41 2.18 -16.44
C ARG A 171 -5.05 3.44 -15.65
N ALA A 172 -5.14 3.32 -14.32
CA ALA A 172 -4.68 4.35 -13.39
C ALA A 172 -3.19 4.66 -13.58
N PRO A 173 -2.76 5.93 -13.41
CA PRO A 173 -1.35 6.29 -13.37
C PRO A 173 -0.68 5.68 -12.12
N GLU A 174 0.65 5.71 -12.06
CA GLU A 174 1.41 5.28 -10.88
C GLU A 174 1.51 6.38 -9.82
N ASP A 175 1.30 7.63 -10.23
CA ASP A 175 1.30 8.82 -9.38
C ASP A 175 0.12 8.77 -8.38
N ARG A 176 0.44 8.44 -7.13
CA ARG A 176 -0.54 8.34 -6.05
C ARG A 176 -1.14 9.69 -5.67
N VAL A 177 -0.37 10.77 -5.80
CA VAL A 177 -0.82 12.13 -5.50
C VAL A 177 -1.87 12.57 -6.53
N LEU A 178 -1.66 12.22 -7.80
CA LEU A 178 -2.64 12.44 -8.86
C LEU A 178 -3.93 11.63 -8.63
N ILE A 179 -3.82 10.37 -8.19
CA ILE A 179 -4.98 9.53 -7.82
C ILE A 179 -5.78 10.19 -6.69
N ASP A 180 -5.11 10.61 -5.63
CA ASP A 180 -5.76 11.27 -4.49
C ASP A 180 -6.37 12.61 -4.87
N PHE A 181 -5.71 13.39 -5.73
CA PHE A 181 -6.26 14.63 -6.27
C PHE A 181 -7.57 14.38 -7.02
N ILE A 182 -7.62 13.38 -7.92
CA ILE A 182 -8.86 13.03 -8.64
C ILE A 182 -9.94 12.54 -7.67
N ASP A 183 -9.57 11.72 -6.68
CA ASP A 183 -10.51 11.23 -5.67
C ASP A 183 -11.10 12.40 -4.86
N CYS A 184 -10.24 13.32 -4.40
CA CYS A 184 -10.63 14.52 -3.67
C CYS A 184 -11.54 15.42 -4.51
N LEU A 185 -11.12 15.74 -5.73
CA LEU A 185 -11.87 16.60 -6.64
C LEU A 185 -13.23 15.98 -7.00
N TYR A 186 -13.30 14.66 -7.20
CA TYR A 186 -14.55 13.94 -7.43
C TYR A 186 -15.49 14.02 -6.22
N MET A 187 -14.98 13.79 -5.01
CA MET A 187 -15.78 13.87 -3.78
C MET A 187 -16.34 15.29 -3.57
N LYS A 188 -15.52 16.31 -3.84
CA LYS A 188 -15.90 17.72 -3.73
C LYS A 188 -16.92 18.14 -4.80
N GLU A 189 -16.60 17.95 -6.08
CA GLU A 189 -17.36 18.55 -7.20
C GLU A 189 -18.52 17.67 -7.68
N VAL A 190 -18.40 16.35 -7.60
CA VAL A 190 -19.42 15.42 -8.12
C VAL A 190 -20.35 14.94 -7.01
N ARG A 191 -19.80 14.60 -5.84
CA ARG A 191 -20.57 14.11 -4.69
C ARG A 191 -20.98 15.18 -3.69
N GLY A 192 -20.43 16.39 -3.78
CA GLY A 192 -20.76 17.50 -2.87
C GLY A 192 -20.39 17.21 -1.40
N LYS A 193 -19.36 16.40 -1.16
CA LYS A 193 -18.89 16.07 0.19
C LYS A 193 -18.19 17.26 0.83
N SER A 194 -18.29 17.35 2.16
CA SER A 194 -17.60 18.39 2.90
C SER A 194 -16.09 18.10 2.95
N TYR A 195 -15.28 19.15 3.15
CA TYR A 195 -13.83 18.99 3.34
C TYR A 195 -13.51 18.00 4.48
N ARG A 196 -14.26 18.04 5.59
CA ARG A 196 -14.05 17.13 6.73
C ARG A 196 -14.25 15.66 6.35
N ASP A 197 -15.27 15.36 5.54
CA ASP A 197 -15.52 13.98 5.08
C ASP A 197 -14.39 13.47 4.19
N ILE A 198 -13.83 14.36 3.37
CA ILE A 198 -12.70 14.05 2.48
C ILE A 198 -11.43 13.84 3.30
N GLU A 199 -11.16 14.72 4.28
CA GLU A 199 -10.02 14.61 5.19
C GLU A 199 -10.06 13.28 5.96
N ILE A 200 -11.21 12.92 6.54
CA ILE A 200 -11.39 11.64 7.25
C ILE A 200 -11.10 10.46 6.33
N GLY A 201 -11.74 10.40 5.14
CA GLY A 201 -11.55 9.27 4.23
C GLY A 201 -10.12 9.13 3.69
N LEU A 202 -9.41 10.25 3.48
CA LEU A 202 -8.02 10.22 3.04
C LEU A 202 -7.06 9.86 4.18
N LEU A 203 -7.34 10.29 5.41
CA LEU A 203 -6.56 9.87 6.59
C LEU A 203 -6.77 8.38 6.89
N GLU A 204 -7.99 7.86 6.74
CA GLU A 204 -8.29 6.42 6.84
C GLU A 204 -7.54 5.65 5.75
N LYS A 205 -7.60 6.11 4.49
CA LYS A 205 -6.83 5.52 3.38
C LYS A 205 -5.32 5.58 3.60
N ALA A 206 -4.80 6.67 4.19
CA ALA A 206 -3.39 6.80 4.53
C ALA A 206 -2.98 5.88 5.69
N ALA A 207 -3.86 5.69 6.67
CA ALA A 207 -3.70 4.69 7.73
C ALA A 207 -3.74 3.26 7.19
N ASP A 208 -4.65 2.97 6.25
CA ASP A 208 -4.69 1.69 5.51
C ASP A 208 -3.45 1.51 4.62
N THR A 209 -2.85 2.60 4.12
CA THR A 209 -1.60 2.55 3.34
C THR A 209 -0.40 2.23 4.23
N LYS A 210 -0.46 2.43 5.56
CA LYS A 210 0.51 1.85 6.51
C LYS A 210 0.47 0.32 6.51
N SER A 211 -0.58 -0.32 5.99
CA SER A 211 -0.70 -1.78 5.89
C SER A 211 -0.39 -2.36 4.50
N LYS A 212 0.08 -1.56 3.53
CA LYS A 212 0.49 -2.08 2.20
C LYS A 212 1.84 -2.77 2.25
N GLY A 213 1.84 -3.88 2.96
CA GLY A 213 2.85 -4.90 2.86
C GLY A 213 2.77 -5.72 1.59
N THR A 214 3.79 -6.54 1.36
CA THR A 214 3.72 -7.59 0.35
C THR A 214 2.85 -8.72 0.88
N SER A 215 1.79 -9.07 0.14
CA SER A 215 0.86 -10.13 0.50
C SER A 215 1.00 -11.30 -0.46
N PHE A 216 1.12 -12.51 0.09
CA PHE A 216 1.15 -13.76 -0.64
C PHE A 216 0.03 -14.66 -0.15
N GLU A 217 -0.68 -15.30 -1.06
CA GLU A 217 -1.71 -16.29 -0.74
C GLU A 217 -1.32 -17.65 -1.30
N MET A 218 -1.55 -18.70 -0.53
CA MET A 218 -1.28 -20.08 -0.90
C MET A 218 -2.41 -20.99 -0.41
N THR A 219 -2.71 -22.03 -1.17
CA THR A 219 -3.58 -23.11 -0.74
C THR A 219 -2.85 -24.43 -0.89
N ILE A 220 -2.81 -25.23 0.17
CA ILE A 220 -2.17 -26.56 0.17
C ILE A 220 -3.19 -27.64 0.55
N PRO A 221 -3.12 -28.83 -0.05
CA PRO A 221 -3.94 -29.96 0.37
C PRO A 221 -3.44 -30.53 1.70
N MET A 222 -4.34 -31.07 2.52
CA MET A 222 -4.01 -31.77 3.77
C MET A 222 -3.48 -33.17 3.50
N VAL A 223 -2.25 -33.24 3.00
CA VAL A 223 -1.48 -34.47 2.77
C VAL A 223 -0.22 -34.45 3.63
N ARG A 224 0.40 -35.63 3.81
CA ARG A 224 1.64 -35.73 4.59
C ARG A 224 2.69 -34.75 4.06
N GLU A 225 3.36 -34.06 4.97
CA GLU A 225 4.49 -33.15 4.68
C GLU A 225 4.11 -31.88 3.89
N ALA A 226 2.81 -31.59 3.72
CA ALA A 226 2.35 -30.37 3.06
C ALA A 226 2.78 -29.08 3.81
N GLU A 227 2.96 -29.17 5.12
CA GLU A 227 3.49 -28.10 5.97
C GLU A 227 4.91 -27.67 5.55
N LEU A 228 5.72 -28.57 4.98
CA LEU A 228 7.06 -28.24 4.49
C LEU A 228 6.99 -27.31 3.28
N VAL A 229 5.96 -27.42 2.44
CA VAL A 229 5.74 -26.54 1.29
C VAL A 229 5.48 -25.10 1.74
N ALA A 230 4.67 -24.94 2.79
CA ALA A 230 4.42 -23.64 3.40
C ALA A 230 5.69 -23.04 4.01
N ALA A 231 6.48 -23.85 4.73
CA ALA A 231 7.73 -23.40 5.33
C ALA A 231 8.78 -23.00 4.29
N GLN A 232 8.91 -23.74 3.19
CA GLN A 232 9.82 -23.40 2.09
C GLN A 232 9.37 -22.13 1.35
N CYS A 233 8.06 -21.96 1.14
CA CYS A 233 7.53 -20.74 0.55
C CYS A 233 7.86 -19.51 1.41
N LEU A 234 7.62 -19.60 2.71
CA LEU A 234 7.99 -18.57 3.67
C LEU A 234 9.49 -18.25 3.65
N GLU A 235 10.34 -19.26 3.51
CA GLU A 235 11.80 -19.07 3.38
C GLU A 235 12.17 -18.23 2.16
N GLN A 236 11.59 -18.55 1.00
CA GLN A 236 11.85 -17.83 -0.24
C GLN A 236 11.32 -16.40 -0.17
N ILE A 237 10.14 -16.20 0.42
CA ILE A 237 9.59 -14.87 0.66
C ILE A 237 10.53 -14.08 1.58
N GLY A 238 10.94 -14.66 2.72
CA GLY A 238 11.82 -14.00 3.68
C GLY A 238 13.19 -13.62 3.09
N LYS A 239 13.80 -14.51 2.31
CA LYS A 239 15.07 -14.25 1.61
C LYS A 239 14.95 -13.10 0.60
N ASN A 240 13.86 -13.09 -0.18
CA ASN A 240 13.58 -12.02 -1.14
C ASN A 240 13.30 -10.67 -0.48
N LEU A 241 12.74 -10.68 0.74
CA LEU A 241 12.51 -9.50 1.57
C LEU A 241 13.71 -9.15 2.47
N HIS A 242 14.83 -9.87 2.34
CA HIS A 242 16.07 -9.67 3.11
C HIS A 242 15.86 -9.72 4.64
N LEU A 243 14.98 -10.61 5.10
CA LEU A 243 14.80 -10.87 6.53
C LEU A 243 16.01 -11.63 7.11
N ASP A 244 16.25 -11.43 8.40
CA ASP A 244 17.27 -12.16 9.16
C ASP A 244 16.98 -13.68 9.16
N GLU A 245 18.02 -14.50 9.02
CA GLU A 245 17.88 -15.96 8.95
C GLU A 245 17.24 -16.56 10.21
N ASP A 246 17.52 -16.00 11.40
CA ASP A 246 16.91 -16.44 12.65
C ASP A 246 15.41 -16.10 12.67
N VAL A 247 15.03 -14.95 12.13
CA VAL A 247 13.62 -14.56 12.01
C VAL A 247 12.87 -15.47 11.04
N ILE A 248 13.49 -15.79 9.90
CA ILE A 248 12.94 -16.75 8.94
C ILE A 248 12.74 -18.10 9.62
N GLY A 249 13.74 -18.61 10.33
CA GLY A 249 13.66 -19.88 11.05
C GLY A 249 12.57 -19.91 12.12
N GLN A 250 12.43 -18.83 12.90
CA GLN A 250 11.36 -18.69 13.91
C GLN A 250 9.97 -18.73 13.27
N LEU A 251 9.77 -17.96 12.19
CA LEU A 251 8.50 -17.94 11.47
C LEU A 251 8.19 -19.31 10.83
N GLN A 252 9.19 -20.00 10.26
CA GLN A 252 9.02 -21.34 9.70
C GLN A 252 8.55 -22.33 10.76
N MET A 253 9.15 -22.33 11.95
CA MET A 253 8.74 -23.20 13.05
C MET A 253 7.30 -22.92 13.49
N ALA A 254 6.91 -21.64 13.56
CA ALA A 254 5.55 -21.25 13.93
C ALA A 254 4.52 -21.68 12.87
N VAL A 255 4.85 -21.54 11.57
CA VAL A 255 3.99 -21.95 10.46
C VAL A 255 3.85 -23.48 10.39
N LEU A 256 4.94 -24.23 10.57
CA LEU A 256 4.90 -25.70 10.61
C LEU A 256 3.93 -26.18 11.69
N GLU A 257 4.07 -25.62 12.90
CA GLU A 257 3.21 -25.97 14.02
C GLU A 257 1.75 -25.57 13.77
N ALA A 258 1.49 -24.39 13.20
CA ALA A 258 0.14 -23.97 12.84
C ALA A 258 -0.50 -24.89 11.78
N CYS A 259 0.26 -25.31 10.77
CA CYS A 259 -0.20 -26.24 9.73
C CYS A 259 -0.46 -27.64 10.28
N ILE A 260 0.42 -28.17 11.16
CA ILE A 260 0.21 -29.46 11.83
C ILE A 260 -1.08 -29.41 12.66
N ASN A 261 -1.27 -28.35 13.45
CA ASN A 261 -2.50 -28.15 14.21
C ASN A 261 -3.74 -28.10 13.31
N ALA A 262 -3.67 -27.39 12.18
CA ALA A 262 -4.75 -27.34 11.20
C ALA A 262 -5.07 -28.72 10.60
N MET A 263 -4.06 -29.54 10.29
CA MET A 263 -4.26 -30.91 9.77
C MET A 263 -4.81 -31.87 10.82
N GLU A 264 -4.32 -31.83 12.05
CA GLU A 264 -4.74 -32.72 13.13
C GLU A 264 -6.16 -32.43 13.63
N HIS A 265 -6.56 -31.15 13.61
CA HIS A 265 -7.85 -30.70 14.13
C HIS A 265 -8.90 -30.43 13.04
N SER A 266 -8.53 -30.52 11.77
CA SER A 266 -9.45 -30.48 10.64
C SER A 266 -10.43 -31.65 10.67
N LYS A 267 -11.72 -31.33 10.69
CA LYS A 267 -12.83 -32.31 10.63
C LYS A 267 -13.87 -31.97 9.57
N GLY A 268 -13.66 -30.90 8.80
CA GLY A 268 -14.54 -30.55 7.70
C GLY A 268 -14.30 -31.40 6.44
N GLU A 269 -15.23 -31.27 5.49
CA GLU A 269 -15.17 -31.91 4.18
C GLU A 269 -14.09 -31.29 3.29
N ASP A 270 -13.80 -30.00 3.47
CA ASP A 270 -12.75 -29.30 2.75
C ASP A 270 -11.37 -29.67 3.30
N LYS A 271 -10.60 -30.44 2.53
CA LYS A 271 -9.26 -30.91 2.89
C LYS A 271 -8.14 -29.98 2.42
N ASN A 272 -8.41 -28.68 2.39
CA ASN A 272 -7.42 -27.66 2.08
C ASN A 272 -7.08 -26.79 3.29
N ILE A 273 -5.84 -26.30 3.31
CA ILE A 273 -5.37 -25.26 4.22
C ILE A 273 -5.11 -24.01 3.39
N TYR A 274 -5.67 -22.89 3.83
CA TYR A 274 -5.48 -21.59 3.21
C TYR A 274 -4.48 -20.79 4.03
N LEU A 275 -3.41 -20.33 3.38
CA LEU A 275 -2.36 -19.54 3.99
C LEU A 275 -2.31 -18.16 3.36
N SER A 276 -2.08 -17.15 4.21
CA SER A 276 -1.74 -15.80 3.77
C SER A 276 -0.52 -15.32 4.54
N PHE A 277 0.46 -14.75 3.82
CA PHE A 277 1.66 -14.15 4.37
C PHE A 277 1.67 -12.67 4.01
N ASN A 278 1.54 -11.80 5.01
CA ASN A 278 1.47 -10.35 4.86
C ASN A 278 2.67 -9.71 5.55
N PHE A 279 3.49 -9.00 4.80
CA PHE A 279 4.70 -8.35 5.28
C PHE A 279 4.62 -6.84 5.08
N ALA A 280 4.26 -6.08 6.11
CA ALA A 280 4.08 -4.62 6.05
C ALA A 280 5.03 -3.91 7.00
N GLU A 281 5.80 -2.95 6.47
CA GLU A 281 6.84 -2.23 7.23
C GLU A 281 7.77 -3.23 7.96
N ASP A 282 7.63 -3.30 9.29
CA ASP A 282 8.40 -4.13 10.22
C ASP A 282 7.56 -5.24 10.85
N LEU A 283 6.50 -5.68 10.20
CA LEU A 283 5.56 -6.65 10.74
C LEU A 283 5.29 -7.77 9.73
N ALA A 284 5.46 -9.00 10.19
CA ALA A 284 5.00 -10.19 9.49
C ALA A 284 3.71 -10.69 10.17
N GLU A 285 2.63 -10.73 9.42
CA GLU A 285 1.37 -11.36 9.79
C GLU A 285 1.14 -12.58 8.90
N ILE A 286 1.05 -13.76 9.50
CA ILE A 286 0.81 -15.01 8.79
C ILE A 286 -0.50 -15.61 9.29
N SER A 287 -1.41 -15.94 8.39
CA SER A 287 -2.64 -16.61 8.74
C SER A 287 -2.78 -17.99 8.10
N ILE A 288 -3.34 -18.92 8.87
CA ILE A 288 -3.57 -20.30 8.49
C ILE A 288 -5.03 -20.63 8.81
N GLU A 289 -5.83 -20.90 7.78
CA GLU A 289 -7.25 -21.20 7.89
C GLU A 289 -7.54 -22.63 7.40
N SER A 290 -8.37 -23.36 8.15
CA SER A 290 -8.75 -24.74 7.83
C SER A 290 -10.16 -25.08 8.29
N SER A 291 -10.73 -26.13 7.69
CA SER A 291 -12.09 -26.58 8.00
C SER A 291 -12.13 -27.44 9.29
N GLY A 292 -12.70 -26.89 10.38
CA GLY A 292 -12.73 -27.57 11.69
C GLY A 292 -13.60 -26.86 12.74
N ARG A 293 -14.02 -27.59 13.79
CA ARG A 293 -14.87 -27.06 14.88
C ARG A 293 -14.04 -26.38 15.97
N ASP A 294 -14.58 -25.26 16.47
CA ASP A 294 -14.47 -24.63 17.80
C ASP A 294 -13.24 -25.03 18.64
N PHE A 295 -12.05 -24.74 18.12
CA PHE A 295 -10.80 -24.87 18.86
C PHE A 295 -10.51 -23.63 19.72
N VAL A 296 -11.52 -22.84 20.08
CA VAL A 296 -11.37 -21.56 20.79
C VAL A 296 -12.49 -21.42 21.83
N SER A 297 -12.14 -21.21 23.09
CA SER A 297 -13.09 -20.83 24.12
C SER A 297 -13.59 -19.40 23.84
N GLN A 298 -14.92 -19.22 23.70
CA GLN A 298 -15.55 -17.93 23.34
C GLN A 298 -15.20 -16.76 24.28
N GLU A 299 -14.71 -17.03 25.48
CA GLU A 299 -14.44 -16.00 26.50
C GLU A 299 -12.98 -15.54 26.58
N THR A 300 -12.03 -16.30 26.03
CA THR A 300 -10.58 -16.06 26.27
C THR A 300 -9.70 -16.12 25.03
N GLY A 301 -10.20 -16.63 23.88
CA GLY A 301 -9.38 -16.79 22.68
C GLY A 301 -8.35 -17.93 22.78
N GLU A 302 -8.36 -18.70 23.87
CA GLU A 302 -7.45 -19.83 24.07
C GLU A 302 -8.08 -21.16 23.62
N PRO A 303 -7.27 -22.12 23.16
CA PRO A 303 -7.78 -23.42 22.77
C PRO A 303 -8.33 -24.25 23.93
N PHE A 304 -9.38 -25.03 23.64
CA PHE A 304 -10.10 -25.84 24.63
C PHE A 304 -9.15 -26.84 25.31
N VAL A 305 -8.71 -26.54 26.53
CA VAL A 305 -8.10 -27.54 27.43
C VAL A 305 -9.22 -28.27 28.16
N GLY A 306 -10.01 -29.06 27.43
CA GLY A 306 -11.05 -29.90 28.01
C GLY A 306 -10.46 -30.98 28.93
N ARG A 307 -11.10 -31.24 30.07
CA ARG A 307 -10.68 -32.19 31.14
C ARG A 307 -10.48 -33.66 30.71
N GLY A 308 -10.65 -34.02 29.43
CA GLY A 308 -10.47 -35.38 28.90
C GLY A 308 -9.20 -35.60 28.05
N LEU A 309 -8.35 -34.58 27.86
CA LEU A 309 -7.18 -34.61 26.96
C LEU A 309 -5.87 -35.05 27.65
N LYS A 310 -5.94 -35.83 28.73
CA LYS A 310 -4.77 -36.14 29.59
C LYS A 310 -3.95 -37.37 29.20
N GLU A 311 -4.21 -38.04 28.07
CA GLU A 311 -3.61 -39.37 27.84
C GLU A 311 -2.47 -39.45 26.81
N HIS A 312 -2.10 -38.36 26.13
CA HIS A 312 -0.91 -38.38 25.25
C HIS A 312 0.03 -37.20 25.55
N ALA A 313 1.26 -37.53 25.98
CA ALA A 313 2.34 -36.58 26.22
C ALA A 313 2.68 -35.84 24.92
N GLY A 314 2.28 -34.57 24.82
CA GLY A 314 2.59 -33.71 23.66
C GLY A 314 1.49 -32.70 23.28
N ARG A 315 0.23 -32.94 23.66
CA ARG A 315 -0.87 -32.02 23.29
C ARG A 315 -0.88 -30.74 24.13
N GLY A 316 -0.86 -29.59 23.45
CA GLY A 316 -0.72 -28.25 24.03
C GLY A 316 0.69 -27.64 23.94
N TRP A 317 1.69 -28.43 23.51
CA TRP A 317 3.06 -27.95 23.29
C TRP A 317 3.14 -27.04 22.05
N GLY A 318 2.32 -27.32 21.03
CA GLY A 318 2.28 -26.58 19.79
C GLY A 318 1.99 -25.09 19.93
N ILE A 319 0.90 -24.74 20.63
CA ILE A 319 0.57 -23.32 20.90
C ILE A 319 1.68 -22.64 21.71
N LYS A 320 2.30 -23.36 22.65
CA LYS A 320 3.40 -22.84 23.45
C LYS A 320 4.66 -22.59 22.61
N LEU A 321 4.95 -23.45 21.64
CA LEU A 321 6.03 -23.26 20.67
C LEU A 321 5.75 -22.05 19.78
N MET A 322 4.55 -21.94 19.20
CA MET A 322 4.18 -20.79 18.37
C MET A 322 4.36 -19.48 19.15
N LYS A 323 3.86 -19.40 20.40
CA LYS A 323 4.02 -18.23 21.27
C LYS A 323 5.48 -17.91 21.65
N ASN A 324 6.41 -18.86 21.53
CA ASN A 324 7.84 -18.59 21.76
C ASN A 324 8.53 -18.00 20.53
N PHE A 325 8.00 -18.26 19.33
CA PHE A 325 8.62 -17.85 18.07
C PHE A 325 8.04 -16.56 17.50
N VAL A 326 6.78 -16.23 17.82
CA VAL A 326 6.11 -14.99 17.37
C VAL A 326 5.66 -14.11 18.54
N ASP A 327 5.47 -12.82 18.28
CA ASP A 327 5.08 -11.85 19.32
C ASP A 327 3.61 -11.99 19.74
N SER A 328 2.73 -12.40 18.82
CA SER A 328 1.34 -12.71 19.16
C SER A 328 0.78 -13.87 18.33
N VAL A 329 -0.13 -14.62 18.95
CA VAL A 329 -0.92 -15.69 18.33
C VAL A 329 -2.38 -15.45 18.69
N SER A 330 -3.25 -15.30 17.70
CA SER A 330 -4.69 -15.22 17.88
C SER A 330 -5.43 -16.29 17.08
N PHE A 331 -6.64 -16.61 17.52
CA PHE A 331 -7.50 -17.59 16.88
C PHE A 331 -8.85 -16.96 16.59
N GLU A 332 -9.31 -17.09 15.34
CA GLU A 332 -10.55 -16.54 14.83
C GLU A 332 -11.44 -17.66 14.29
N LYS A 333 -12.76 -17.51 14.50
CA LYS A 333 -13.74 -18.38 13.85
C LYS A 333 -14.20 -17.71 12.56
N THR A 334 -14.10 -18.43 11.46
CA THR A 334 -14.48 -17.95 10.11
C THR A 334 -15.61 -18.79 9.54
N GLU A 335 -16.13 -18.39 8.37
CA GLU A 335 -17.14 -19.19 7.66
C GLU A 335 -16.60 -20.56 7.22
N ARG A 336 -15.28 -20.68 6.99
CA ARG A 336 -14.64 -21.94 6.59
C ARG A 336 -14.25 -22.82 7.77
N GLY A 337 -14.01 -22.24 8.95
CA GLY A 337 -13.69 -22.99 10.15
C GLY A 337 -12.89 -22.16 11.17
N THR A 338 -11.64 -22.54 11.39
CA THR A 338 -10.75 -21.88 12.35
C THR A 338 -9.57 -21.26 11.60
N LYS A 339 -9.27 -19.99 11.89
CA LYS A 339 -8.13 -19.25 11.38
C LYS A 339 -7.18 -18.93 12.54
N VAL A 340 -5.92 -19.30 12.40
CA VAL A 340 -4.84 -18.89 13.30
C VAL A 340 -4.14 -17.70 12.67
N VAL A 341 -3.84 -16.67 13.44
CA VAL A 341 -3.06 -15.50 13.00
C VAL A 341 -1.81 -15.38 13.89
N LEU A 342 -0.65 -15.34 13.25
CA LEU A 342 0.66 -15.21 13.85
C LEU A 342 1.21 -13.83 13.50
N VAL A 343 1.67 -13.07 14.49
CA VAL A 343 2.24 -11.74 14.27
C VAL A 343 3.64 -11.66 14.86
N LYS A 344 4.61 -11.20 14.06
CA LYS A 344 6.00 -10.97 14.46
C LYS A 344 6.44 -9.56 14.11
N ASN A 345 7.06 -8.86 15.06
CA ASN A 345 7.75 -7.60 14.82
C ASN A 345 9.20 -7.89 14.37
N LEU A 346 9.54 -7.45 13.17
CA LEU A 346 10.80 -7.71 12.47
C LEU A 346 11.95 -6.84 13.01
N LEU A 347 11.69 -5.65 13.59
CA LEU A 347 12.72 -4.81 14.21
C LEU A 347 13.17 -5.32 15.58
N ARG A 348 12.25 -5.91 16.34
CA ARG A 348 12.54 -6.40 17.69
C ARG A 348 13.55 -7.56 17.70
N ALA A 349 13.63 -8.30 16.60
CA ALA A 349 14.58 -9.40 16.44
C ALA A 349 16.04 -8.92 16.22
N ALA A 350 16.25 -7.75 15.61
CA ALA A 350 17.58 -7.20 15.38
C ALA A 350 18.28 -6.67 16.65
N GLY A 351 17.53 -6.43 17.73
CA GLY A 351 18.04 -5.88 18.99
C GLY A 351 18.69 -6.89 19.94
N ILE A 352 18.44 -8.19 19.78
CA ILE A 352 18.90 -9.21 20.73
C ILE A 352 20.41 -9.52 20.53
N ASN A 353 20.93 -9.36 19.30
CA ASN A 353 22.33 -9.70 18.99
C ASN A 353 23.38 -8.64 19.39
N LYS A 354 22.99 -7.49 19.97
CA LYS A 354 23.94 -6.44 20.40
C LYS A 354 24.26 -6.43 21.90
N GLU A 355 23.46 -7.06 22.75
CA GLU A 355 23.71 -7.04 24.21
C GLU A 355 24.67 -8.15 24.68
N ASP A 356 24.83 -9.25 23.93
CA ASP A 356 25.68 -10.38 24.34
C ASP A 356 27.17 -10.26 23.98
N THR A 357 27.57 -9.25 23.20
CA THR A 357 28.99 -8.98 22.88
C THR A 357 29.67 -7.96 23.80
N ALA A 358 28.96 -7.39 24.78
CA ALA A 358 29.49 -6.35 25.67
C ALA A 358 29.88 -6.82 27.08
N SER A 359 29.81 -8.13 27.37
CA SER A 359 30.05 -8.68 28.73
C SER A 359 31.11 -9.80 28.78
N SER A 360 32.16 -9.69 27.97
CA SER A 360 33.41 -10.44 28.20
C SER A 360 34.64 -9.56 27.94
N GLY A 361 34.94 -8.74 28.94
CA GLY A 361 36.27 -8.18 29.17
C GLY A 361 37.10 -9.09 30.05
#